data_AF-A0A1Y5PGI8-F1
#
_entry.id   AF-A0A1Y5PGI8-F1
#
_cell.length_a   1.000
_cell.length_b   1.000
_cell.length_c   1.000
_cell.angle_alpha   90.00
_cell.angle_beta   90.00
_cell.angle_gamma   90.00
#
_symmetry.space_group_name_H-M   'P 1'
#
loop_
_entity.id
_entity.type
_entity.pdbx_description
1 polymer ?
#
loop_
_entity_poly.entity_id
_entity_poly.type
_entity_poly.pdbx_seq_one_letter_code
_entity_poly.pdbx_strand_id
1 'polypeptide(L)'
;MSATTVEPSTNQMPAAVVDFERLAKRVDDAMAALEGLDESSRAVAGEVKAAVEAIHRAGLVTIVARMRADDAARAVLFELVDDPVVHMLLSLHEIVRPDPLTHANRVLVAVRPQLQSHGGDVNLVRIEDGTAFVRLEGACNGCSMSSVTLRNLVEGALVEGVPSITGVEVLPNEPSPTFIALESLRVGPDPTSEGWVKVGPAATLPNDELTALSLSSKSGEHVEVIVVNAGQRLSAYLNECAHEGLPLNNAVFDVDNGTLTCPWHGFCYDATSGECLTAPGAQLEQVPLRVDSGEVWVRVGT
;
A
#
# COMPACT_ATOMS: atom_id res chain seq x y z
N MET A 1 41.76 26.69 25.94
CA MET A 1 40.95 25.49 26.20
C MET A 1 39.81 25.88 27.12
N SER A 2 38.65 26.21 26.55
CA SER A 2 37.40 26.30 27.30
C SER A 2 36.32 25.80 26.37
N ALA A 3 35.80 24.61 26.69
CA ALA A 3 34.76 23.94 25.96
C ALA A 3 33.43 24.65 26.21
N THR A 4 32.74 25.03 25.13
CA THR A 4 31.36 25.50 25.18
C THR A 4 30.45 24.27 25.15
N THR A 5 29.81 23.99 26.29
CA THR A 5 28.79 22.96 26.45
C THR A 5 27.55 23.37 25.66
N VAL A 6 27.14 22.55 24.70
CA VAL A 6 25.84 22.64 24.03
C VAL A 6 24.86 21.81 24.86
N GLU A 7 23.84 22.46 25.44
CA GLU A 7 22.72 21.76 26.09
C GLU A 7 21.80 21.12 25.04
N PRO A 8 21.18 19.96 25.34
CA PRO A 8 20.31 19.28 24.39
C PRO A 8 18.95 19.97 24.30
N SER A 9 18.55 20.27 23.07
CA SER A 9 17.21 20.76 22.71
C SER A 9 16.15 19.78 23.22
N THR A 10 15.27 20.29 24.07
CA THR A 10 14.11 19.57 24.58
C THR A 10 13.16 19.31 23.41
N ASN A 11 12.83 18.03 23.21
CA ASN A 11 11.89 17.54 22.21
C ASN A 11 10.52 18.22 22.39
N GLN A 12 10.25 19.25 21.59
CA GLN A 12 8.99 19.99 21.61
C GLN A 12 8.11 19.43 20.50
N MET A 13 7.07 18.68 20.89
CA MET A 13 6.04 18.23 19.95
C MET A 13 5.41 19.44 19.24
N PRO A 14 5.16 19.37 17.92
CA PRO A 14 4.63 20.49 17.16
C PRO A 14 3.22 20.85 17.65
N ALA A 15 2.99 22.14 17.93
CA ALA A 15 1.78 22.70 18.54
C ALA A 15 0.45 22.33 17.84
N ALA A 16 0.49 21.93 16.56
CA ALA A 16 -0.69 21.51 15.79
C ALA A 16 -1.31 20.19 16.30
N VAL A 17 -0.50 19.24 16.78
CA VAL A 17 -0.98 17.94 17.29
C VAL A 17 -1.73 18.13 18.61
N VAL A 18 -1.26 19.06 19.45
CA VAL A 18 -1.86 19.41 20.75
C VAL A 18 -3.21 20.11 20.59
N ASP A 19 -3.45 20.81 19.48
CA ASP A 19 -4.73 21.47 19.20
C ASP A 19 -5.80 20.46 18.73
N PHE A 20 -5.42 19.47 17.92
CA PHE A 20 -6.34 18.45 17.41
C PHE A 20 -6.89 17.54 18.51
N GLU A 21 -6.04 16.96 19.38
CA GLU A 21 -6.49 16.10 20.48
C GLU A 21 -7.50 16.82 21.40
N ARG A 22 -7.28 18.13 21.61
CA ARG A 22 -8.19 18.97 22.39
C ARG A 22 -9.52 19.19 21.68
N LEU A 23 -9.52 19.38 20.36
CA LEU A 23 -10.74 19.51 19.57
C LEU A 23 -11.54 18.19 19.56
N ALA A 24 -10.86 17.05 19.35
CA ALA A 24 -11.48 15.73 19.40
C ALA A 24 -12.13 15.46 20.75
N LYS A 25 -11.39 15.70 21.85
CA LYS A 25 -11.93 15.56 23.21
C LYS A 25 -13.17 16.42 23.45
N ARG A 26 -13.20 17.65 22.93
CA ARG A 26 -14.39 18.52 23.06
C ARG A 26 -15.60 17.96 22.32
N VAL A 27 -15.40 17.32 21.17
CA VAL A 27 -16.48 16.64 20.44
C VAL A 27 -16.99 15.45 21.27
N ASP A 28 -16.10 14.61 21.78
CA ASP A 28 -16.47 13.45 22.62
C ASP A 28 -17.24 13.87 23.87
N ASP A 29 -16.73 14.89 24.59
CA ASP A 29 -17.38 15.43 25.79
C ASP A 29 -18.78 15.99 25.44
N ALA A 30 -18.94 16.65 24.28
CA ALA A 30 -20.23 17.16 23.82
C ALA A 30 -21.19 16.03 23.43
N MET A 31 -20.71 14.99 22.75
CA MET A 31 -21.50 13.80 22.41
C MET A 31 -21.98 13.06 23.66
N ALA A 32 -21.11 12.89 24.66
CA ALA A 32 -21.48 12.30 25.94
C ALA A 32 -22.53 13.15 26.68
N ALA A 33 -22.44 14.48 26.61
CA ALA A 33 -23.43 15.37 27.20
C ALA A 33 -24.82 15.24 26.53
N LEU A 34 -24.89 14.94 25.23
CA LEU A 34 -26.16 14.71 24.51
C LEU A 34 -26.90 13.46 24.99
N GLU A 35 -26.20 12.45 25.53
CA GLU A 35 -26.81 11.23 26.04
C GLU A 35 -27.73 11.51 27.24
N GLY A 36 -27.34 12.46 28.10
CA GLY A 36 -28.09 12.85 29.29
C GLY A 36 -29.32 13.73 29.04
N LEU A 37 -29.56 14.16 27.79
CA LEU A 37 -30.70 15.00 27.43
C LEU A 37 -31.98 14.19 27.19
N ASP A 38 -33.12 14.86 27.32
CA ASP A 38 -34.41 14.30 26.88
C ASP A 38 -34.48 14.17 25.35
N GLU A 39 -35.39 13.33 24.86
CA GLU A 39 -35.51 13.01 23.44
C GLU A 39 -35.76 14.25 22.57
N SER A 40 -36.56 15.22 23.06
CA SER A 40 -36.84 16.44 22.30
C SER A 40 -35.61 17.31 22.17
N SER A 41 -34.86 17.49 23.26
CA SER A 41 -33.61 18.27 23.25
C SER A 41 -32.53 17.61 22.39
N ARG A 42 -32.42 16.28 22.44
CA ARG A 42 -31.47 15.53 21.61
C ARG A 42 -31.82 15.63 20.12
N ALA A 43 -33.10 15.56 19.77
CA ALA A 43 -33.56 15.72 18.39
C ALA A 43 -33.24 17.12 17.83
N VAL A 44 -33.48 18.19 18.61
CA VAL A 44 -33.14 19.55 18.20
C VAL A 44 -31.63 19.73 18.02
N ALA A 45 -30.82 19.20 18.94
CA ALA A 45 -29.36 19.24 18.83
C ALA A 45 -28.85 18.46 17.61
N GLY A 46 -29.45 17.30 17.32
CA GLY A 46 -29.18 16.49 16.14
C GLY A 46 -29.49 17.24 14.84
N GLU A 47 -30.64 17.93 14.78
CA GLU A 47 -31.03 18.73 13.62
C GLU A 47 -30.07 19.91 13.39
N VAL A 48 -29.68 20.62 14.45
CA VAL A 48 -28.69 21.72 14.34
C VAL A 48 -27.35 21.19 13.84
N LYS A 49 -26.88 20.06 14.38
CA LYS A 49 -25.65 19.40 13.91
C LYS A 49 -25.75 19.05 12.43
N ALA A 50 -26.83 18.38 12.02
CA ALA A 50 -27.04 17.97 10.64
C ALA A 50 -27.09 19.16 9.67
N ALA A 51 -27.77 20.25 10.06
CA ALA A 51 -27.85 21.46 9.26
C ALA A 51 -26.48 22.13 9.07
N VAL A 52 -25.66 22.20 10.14
CA VAL A 52 -24.30 22.73 10.07
C VAL A 52 -23.41 21.84 9.20
N GLU A 53 -23.46 20.51 9.38
CA GLU A 53 -22.71 19.56 8.57
C GLU A 53 -23.08 19.63 7.08
N ALA A 54 -24.36 19.83 6.76
CA ALA A 54 -24.82 20.00 5.38
C ALA A 54 -24.23 21.26 4.72
N ILE A 55 -24.16 22.38 5.45
CA ILE A 55 -23.54 23.62 4.97
C ILE A 55 -22.03 23.42 4.76
N HIS A 56 -21.34 22.82 5.72
CA HIS A 56 -19.92 22.52 5.61
C HIS A 56 -19.62 21.62 4.41
N ARG A 57 -20.39 20.54 4.26
CA ARG A 57 -20.27 19.62 3.12
C ARG A 57 -20.46 20.33 1.79
N ALA A 58 -21.50 21.16 1.66
CA ALA A 58 -21.75 21.92 0.43
C ALA A 58 -20.58 22.85 0.07
N GLY A 59 -20.01 23.53 1.08
CA GLY A 59 -18.84 24.39 0.93
C GLY A 59 -17.60 23.60 0.51
N LEU A 60 -17.26 22.55 1.25
CA LEU A 60 -16.08 21.71 0.99
C LEU A 60 -16.16 21.03 -0.38
N VAL A 61 -17.31 20.48 -0.76
CA VAL A 61 -17.51 19.90 -2.11
C VAL A 61 -17.27 20.94 -3.19
N THR A 62 -17.75 22.17 -3.01
CA THR A 62 -17.54 23.26 -3.96
C THR A 62 -16.06 23.63 -4.08
N ILE A 63 -15.35 23.72 -2.95
CA ILE A 63 -13.91 24.01 -2.90
C ILE A 63 -13.12 22.92 -3.61
N VAL A 64 -13.29 21.66 -3.19
CA VAL A 64 -12.59 20.50 -3.76
C VAL A 64 -12.86 20.37 -5.26
N ALA A 65 -14.11 20.53 -5.69
CA ALA A 65 -14.47 20.46 -7.11
C ALA A 65 -13.78 21.56 -7.95
N ARG A 66 -13.72 22.80 -7.44
CA ARG A 66 -13.04 23.90 -8.14
C ARG A 66 -11.53 23.74 -8.15
N MET A 67 -10.93 23.33 -7.03
CA MET A 67 -9.49 23.06 -6.96
C MET A 67 -9.08 21.92 -7.88
N ARG A 68 -9.89 20.86 -7.97
CA ARG A 68 -9.62 19.75 -8.89
C ARG A 68 -9.72 20.15 -10.36
N ALA A 69 -10.64 21.06 -10.69
CA ALA A 69 -10.84 21.55 -12.06
C ALA A 69 -9.73 22.49 -12.56
N ASP A 70 -8.95 23.08 -11.66
CA ASP A 70 -7.83 23.98 -11.96
C ASP A 70 -6.50 23.22 -11.84
N ASP A 71 -5.73 23.13 -12.92
CA ASP A 71 -4.43 22.44 -12.95
C ASP A 71 -3.44 22.99 -11.91
N ALA A 72 -3.46 24.29 -11.64
CA ALA A 72 -2.53 24.92 -10.70
C ALA A 72 -2.91 24.64 -9.24
N ALA A 73 -4.21 24.48 -8.95
CA ALA A 73 -4.71 24.23 -7.59
C ALA A 73 -4.77 22.73 -7.24
N ARG A 74 -4.74 21.85 -8.26
CA ARG A 74 -4.88 20.40 -8.06
C ARG A 74 -3.73 19.78 -7.29
N ALA A 75 -2.49 20.22 -7.52
CA ALA A 75 -1.33 19.73 -6.77
C ALA A 75 -1.46 20.05 -5.27
N VAL A 76 -1.84 21.29 -4.95
CA VAL A 76 -2.08 21.74 -3.57
C VAL A 76 -3.24 20.98 -2.92
N LEU A 77 -4.30 20.64 -3.68
CA LEU A 77 -5.38 19.80 -3.15
C LEU A 77 -4.87 18.43 -2.68
N PHE A 78 -3.96 17.80 -3.43
CA PHE A 78 -3.39 16.51 -3.02
C PHE A 78 -2.51 16.64 -1.77
N GLU A 79 -1.62 17.65 -1.73
CA GLU A 79 -0.82 17.94 -0.53
C GLU A 79 -1.71 18.18 0.71
N LEU A 80 -2.84 18.86 0.54
CA LEU A 80 -3.81 19.08 1.61
C LEU A 80 -4.52 17.80 2.02
N VAL A 81 -4.87 16.90 1.10
CA VAL A 81 -5.53 15.62 1.42
C VAL A 81 -4.62 14.69 2.24
N ASP A 82 -3.30 14.84 2.10
CA ASP A 82 -2.31 14.08 2.88
C ASP A 82 -2.18 14.61 4.32
N ASP A 83 -2.64 15.83 4.62
CA ASP A 83 -2.73 16.32 5.99
C ASP A 83 -3.82 15.54 6.76
N PRO A 84 -3.51 14.94 7.92
CA PRO A 84 -4.43 14.06 8.63
C PRO A 84 -5.70 14.76 9.13
N VAL A 85 -5.62 16.06 9.45
CA VAL A 85 -6.77 16.84 9.90
C VAL A 85 -7.70 17.14 8.73
N VAL A 86 -7.13 17.48 7.56
CA VAL A 86 -7.90 17.68 6.33
C VAL A 86 -8.51 16.37 5.85
N HIS A 87 -7.75 15.28 5.86
CA HIS A 87 -8.23 13.95 5.50
C HIS A 87 -9.43 13.52 6.36
N MET A 88 -9.32 13.72 7.67
CA MET A 88 -10.42 13.47 8.62
C MET A 88 -11.63 14.34 8.31
N LEU A 89 -11.45 15.64 8.08
CA LEU A 89 -12.54 16.56 7.74
C LEU A 89 -13.27 16.14 6.46
N LEU A 90 -12.53 15.80 5.40
CA LEU A 90 -13.11 15.36 4.14
C LEU A 90 -13.79 13.99 4.25
N SER A 91 -13.26 13.10 5.09
CA SER A 91 -13.87 11.80 5.39
C SER A 91 -15.16 11.94 6.22
N LEU A 92 -15.15 12.78 7.25
CA LEU A 92 -16.32 13.09 8.09
C LEU A 92 -17.50 13.64 7.27
N HIS A 93 -17.20 14.41 6.23
CA HIS A 93 -18.22 14.94 5.30
C HIS A 93 -18.51 14.02 4.09
N GLU A 94 -17.98 12.80 4.09
CA GLU A 94 -18.14 11.79 3.02
C GLU A 94 -17.70 12.30 1.63
N ILE A 95 -16.74 13.22 1.60
CA ILE A 95 -16.17 13.78 0.36
C ILE A 95 -15.08 12.84 -0.15
N VAL A 96 -14.30 12.28 0.78
CA VAL A 96 -13.41 11.15 0.55
C VAL A 96 -14.15 9.90 1.02
N ARG A 97 -14.36 8.93 0.12
CA ARG A 97 -14.82 7.59 0.52
C ARG A 97 -13.58 6.74 0.80
N PRO A 98 -13.52 6.02 1.93
CA PRO A 98 -12.51 5.00 2.10
C PRO A 98 -12.64 4.02 0.94
N ASP A 99 -11.56 3.85 0.19
CA ASP A 99 -11.54 2.90 -0.90
C ASP A 99 -11.83 1.49 -0.35
N PRO A 100 -12.86 0.79 -0.85
CA PRO A 100 -13.23 -0.52 -0.35
C PRO A 100 -12.08 -1.53 -0.41
N LEU A 101 -11.17 -1.42 -1.39
CA LEU A 101 -10.01 -2.31 -1.50
C LEU A 101 -9.01 -2.02 -0.39
N THR A 102 -8.69 -0.75 -0.14
CA THR A 102 -7.79 -0.36 0.98
C THR A 102 -8.33 -0.84 2.33
N HIS A 103 -9.63 -0.72 2.57
CA HIS A 103 -10.24 -1.19 3.80
C HIS A 103 -10.22 -2.72 3.91
N ALA A 104 -10.57 -3.42 2.83
CA ALA A 104 -10.53 -4.87 2.76
C ALA A 104 -9.11 -5.42 2.94
N ASN A 105 -8.11 -4.84 2.31
CA ASN A 105 -6.71 -5.24 2.48
C ASN A 105 -6.24 -5.10 3.94
N ARG A 106 -6.63 -4.03 4.64
CA ARG A 106 -6.33 -3.86 6.07
C ARG A 106 -6.95 -4.97 6.91
N VAL A 107 -8.20 -5.34 6.63
CA VAL A 107 -8.90 -6.45 7.30
C VAL A 107 -8.20 -7.78 7.01
N LEU A 108 -7.79 -8.04 5.77
CA LEU A 108 -7.08 -9.26 5.39
C LEU A 108 -5.71 -9.39 6.07
N VAL A 109 -4.95 -8.29 6.19
CA VAL A 109 -3.67 -8.27 6.93
C VAL A 109 -3.85 -8.72 8.38
N ALA A 110 -4.93 -8.31 9.04
CA ALA A 110 -5.18 -8.70 10.43
C ALA A 110 -5.48 -10.21 10.59
N VAL A 111 -6.07 -10.86 9.59
CA VAL A 111 -6.42 -12.30 9.63
C VAL A 111 -5.39 -13.22 8.99
N ARG A 112 -4.40 -12.66 8.27
CA ARG A 112 -3.29 -13.42 7.67
C ARG A 112 -2.57 -14.38 8.62
N PRO A 113 -2.24 -14.03 9.89
CA PRO A 113 -1.61 -14.98 10.80
C PRO A 113 -2.44 -16.25 11.04
N GLN A 114 -3.78 -16.13 11.06
CA GLN A 114 -4.69 -17.25 11.23
C GLN A 114 -4.82 -18.06 9.94
N LEU A 115 -4.85 -17.40 8.77
CA LEU A 115 -4.84 -18.07 7.46
C LEU A 115 -3.56 -18.90 7.27
N GLN A 116 -2.41 -18.34 7.64
CA GLN A 116 -1.11 -19.00 7.55
C GLN A 116 -0.99 -20.18 8.52
N SER A 117 -1.60 -20.09 9.71
CA SER A 117 -1.74 -21.22 10.64
C SER A 117 -2.55 -22.37 10.05
N HIS A 118 -3.49 -22.07 9.15
CA HIS A 118 -4.23 -23.05 8.35
C HIS A 118 -3.51 -23.47 7.05
N GLY A 119 -2.26 -23.05 6.87
CA GLY A 119 -1.42 -23.42 5.72
C GLY A 119 -1.81 -22.70 4.43
N GLY A 120 -2.51 -21.56 4.50
CA GLY A 120 -2.92 -20.80 3.33
C GLY A 120 -2.70 -19.30 3.45
N ASP A 121 -2.95 -18.58 2.37
CA ASP A 121 -2.99 -17.12 2.35
C ASP A 121 -4.13 -16.66 1.42
N VAL A 122 -4.35 -15.35 1.34
CA VAL A 122 -5.38 -14.73 0.53
C VAL A 122 -4.83 -13.50 -0.18
N ASN A 123 -5.16 -13.40 -1.47
CA ASN A 123 -4.96 -12.22 -2.28
C ASN A 123 -6.33 -11.65 -2.68
N LEU A 124 -6.60 -10.41 -2.32
CA LEU A 124 -7.76 -9.68 -2.83
C LEU A 124 -7.46 -9.21 -4.25
N VAL A 125 -8.30 -9.60 -5.20
CA VAL A 125 -8.13 -9.27 -6.62
C VAL A 125 -8.90 -8.00 -6.97
N ARG A 126 -10.17 -7.92 -6.55
CA ARG A 126 -11.06 -6.80 -6.82
C ARG A 126 -12.30 -6.84 -5.93
N ILE A 127 -13.05 -5.74 -5.88
CA ILE A 127 -14.38 -5.65 -5.26
C ILE A 127 -15.33 -5.06 -6.30
N GLU A 128 -16.39 -5.78 -6.64
CA GLU A 128 -17.44 -5.32 -7.55
C GLU A 128 -18.81 -5.65 -6.97
N ASP A 129 -19.74 -4.69 -7.03
CA ASP A 129 -21.13 -4.84 -6.57
C ASP A 129 -21.27 -5.42 -5.15
N GLY A 130 -20.36 -5.04 -4.26
CA GLY A 130 -20.31 -5.52 -2.88
C GLY A 130 -19.80 -6.95 -2.72
N THR A 131 -19.29 -7.57 -3.78
CA THR A 131 -18.63 -8.89 -3.71
C THR A 131 -17.12 -8.71 -3.81
N ALA A 132 -16.39 -9.27 -2.84
CA ALA A 132 -14.93 -9.32 -2.87
C ALA A 132 -14.46 -10.57 -3.60
N PHE A 133 -13.68 -10.38 -4.65
CA PHE A 133 -13.07 -11.45 -5.44
C PHE A 133 -11.68 -11.71 -4.89
N VAL A 134 -11.49 -12.91 -4.34
CA VAL A 134 -10.23 -13.29 -3.68
C VAL A 134 -9.65 -14.54 -4.31
N ARG A 135 -8.34 -14.70 -4.20
CA ARG A 135 -7.61 -15.91 -4.57
C ARG A 135 -6.98 -16.50 -3.31
N LEU A 136 -7.28 -17.78 -3.04
CA LEU A 136 -6.75 -18.47 -1.87
C LEU A 136 -5.49 -19.27 -2.24
N GLU A 137 -4.42 -19.04 -1.51
CA GLU A 137 -3.15 -19.74 -1.67
C GLU A 137 -3.00 -20.87 -0.63
N GLY A 138 -2.20 -21.88 -0.94
CA GLY A 138 -1.61 -22.79 0.07
C GLY A 138 -2.31 -24.12 0.41
N ALA A 139 -3.49 -24.45 -0.11
CA ALA A 139 -4.13 -25.75 0.19
C ALA A 139 -4.04 -26.80 -0.95
N CYS A 140 -2.94 -26.83 -1.72
CA CYS A 140 -2.82 -27.74 -2.85
C CYS A 140 -1.65 -28.72 -2.72
N ASN A 141 -1.87 -29.72 -1.87
CA ASN A 141 -1.69 -31.13 -2.24
C ASN A 141 -2.97 -31.91 -1.85
N GLY A 142 -4.13 -31.52 -2.42
CA GLY A 142 -5.26 -32.44 -2.61
C GLY A 142 -6.20 -32.80 -1.45
N CYS A 143 -6.34 -31.99 -0.38
CA CYS A 143 -7.30 -32.28 0.70
C CYS A 143 -8.48 -31.31 0.72
N SER A 144 -9.68 -31.81 0.42
CA SER A 144 -10.94 -31.05 0.25
C SER A 144 -11.53 -30.44 1.52
N MET A 145 -10.93 -30.62 2.70
CA MET A 145 -11.42 -30.03 3.96
C MET A 145 -10.76 -28.69 4.33
N SER A 146 -9.54 -28.40 3.85
CA SER A 146 -8.79 -27.17 4.25
C SER A 146 -9.23 -25.91 3.51
N SER A 147 -9.81 -26.04 2.30
CA SER A 147 -10.27 -24.91 1.49
C SER A 147 -11.53 -24.23 2.05
N VAL A 148 -12.38 -25.00 2.74
CA VAL A 148 -13.64 -24.50 3.32
C VAL A 148 -13.36 -23.64 4.56
N THR A 149 -12.43 -24.05 5.41
CA THR A 149 -12.05 -23.29 6.61
C THR A 149 -11.37 -21.97 6.27
N LEU A 150 -10.48 -21.96 5.27
CA LEU A 150 -9.83 -20.73 4.79
C LEU A 150 -10.85 -19.77 4.18
N ARG A 151 -11.75 -20.27 3.32
CA ARG A 151 -12.81 -19.46 2.74
C ARG A 151 -13.70 -18.82 3.81
N ASN A 152 -14.18 -19.61 4.77
CA ASN A 152 -15.08 -19.09 5.82
C ASN A 152 -14.39 -18.03 6.68
N LEU A 153 -13.08 -18.18 6.95
CA LEU A 153 -12.33 -17.20 7.72
C LEU A 153 -12.18 -15.87 6.95
N VAL A 154 -11.83 -15.92 5.66
CA VAL A 154 -11.74 -14.74 4.79
C VAL A 154 -13.11 -14.07 4.62
N GLU A 155 -14.15 -14.87 4.39
CA GLU A 155 -15.52 -14.38 4.17
C GLU A 155 -16.07 -13.70 5.43
N GLY A 156 -15.91 -14.31 6.60
CA GLY A 156 -16.29 -13.70 7.87
C GLY A 156 -15.55 -12.40 8.13
N ALA A 157 -14.22 -12.40 7.94
CA ALA A 157 -13.41 -11.21 8.17
C ALA A 157 -13.83 -10.04 7.26
N LEU A 158 -13.98 -10.28 5.96
CA LEU A 158 -14.33 -9.24 5.00
C LEU A 158 -15.75 -8.70 5.19
N VAL A 159 -16.73 -9.57 5.44
CA VAL A 159 -18.13 -9.15 5.65
C VAL A 159 -18.30 -8.41 6.97
N GLU A 160 -17.60 -8.82 8.04
CA GLU A 160 -17.66 -8.13 9.34
C GLU A 160 -16.85 -6.82 9.34
N GLY A 161 -15.68 -6.82 8.67
CA GLY A 161 -14.73 -5.71 8.70
C GLY A 161 -15.00 -4.60 7.67
N VAL A 162 -15.74 -4.89 6.59
CA VAL A 162 -15.96 -3.93 5.49
C VAL A 162 -17.45 -3.81 5.17
N PRO A 163 -18.13 -2.72 5.59
CA PRO A 163 -19.58 -2.58 5.44
C PRO A 163 -20.11 -2.66 4.00
N SER A 164 -19.27 -2.38 3.01
CA SER A 164 -19.62 -2.46 1.59
C SER A 164 -19.52 -3.87 1.01
N ILE A 165 -18.94 -4.85 1.71
CA ILE A 165 -18.81 -6.23 1.26
C ILE A 165 -19.94 -7.07 1.85
N THR A 166 -20.76 -7.67 0.99
CA THR A 166 -21.88 -8.55 1.35
C THR A 166 -21.60 -10.01 1.02
N GLY A 167 -20.53 -10.31 0.29
CA GLY A 167 -20.13 -11.67 -0.04
C GLY A 167 -18.70 -11.77 -0.58
N VAL A 168 -18.18 -13.00 -0.61
CA VAL A 168 -16.84 -13.30 -1.13
C VAL A 168 -16.91 -14.40 -2.18
N GLU A 169 -16.32 -14.13 -3.34
CA GLU A 169 -16.15 -15.09 -4.42
C GLU A 169 -14.69 -15.50 -4.54
N VAL A 170 -14.43 -16.81 -4.46
CA VAL A 170 -13.09 -17.36 -4.64
C VAL A 170 -12.88 -17.60 -6.14
N LEU A 171 -12.00 -16.80 -6.73
CA LEU A 171 -11.58 -17.02 -8.10
C LEU A 171 -10.78 -18.32 -8.20
N PRO A 172 -10.91 -19.10 -9.29
CA PRO A 172 -10.07 -20.26 -9.52
C PRO A 172 -8.61 -19.83 -9.48
N ASN A 173 -7.74 -20.62 -8.87
CA ASN A 173 -6.31 -20.34 -8.91
C ASN A 173 -5.87 -20.30 -10.38
N GLU A 174 -5.43 -19.15 -10.84
CA GLU A 174 -4.52 -19.12 -11.97
C GLU A 174 -3.29 -19.89 -11.53
N PRO A 175 -2.69 -20.72 -12.41
CA PRO A 175 -1.38 -21.22 -12.13
C PRO A 175 -0.52 -19.99 -11.88
N SER A 176 -0.15 -19.76 -10.61
CA SER A 176 1.13 -19.11 -10.37
C SER A 176 2.13 -19.90 -11.20
N PRO A 177 3.10 -19.27 -11.87
CA PRO A 177 4.16 -20.02 -12.49
C PRO A 177 4.78 -20.88 -11.39
N THR A 178 4.36 -22.14 -11.33
CA THR A 178 5.02 -23.18 -10.58
C THR A 178 6.33 -23.28 -11.33
N PHE A 179 7.36 -22.63 -10.81
CA PHE A 179 8.72 -22.90 -11.23
C PHE A 179 8.92 -24.40 -10.99
N ILE A 180 8.72 -25.20 -12.03
CA ILE A 180 9.49 -26.40 -12.20
C ILE A 180 10.91 -25.86 -12.31
N ALA A 181 11.66 -26.00 -11.23
CA ALA A 181 13.06 -25.61 -11.19
C ALA A 181 13.73 -26.21 -12.43
N LEU A 182 14.30 -25.35 -13.30
CA LEU A 182 14.92 -25.77 -14.56
C LEU A 182 16.09 -26.75 -14.33
N GLU A 183 16.58 -26.88 -13.08
CA GLU A 183 17.46 -27.97 -12.68
C GLU A 183 16.87 -29.36 -12.91
N SER A 184 15.54 -29.50 -12.95
CA SER A 184 14.83 -30.76 -13.22
C SER A 184 14.70 -31.09 -14.71
N LEU A 185 15.06 -30.15 -15.60
CA LEU A 185 14.91 -30.28 -17.06
C LEU A 185 16.17 -29.88 -17.85
N ARG A 186 17.36 -29.90 -17.22
CA ARG A 186 18.62 -29.47 -17.87
C ARG A 186 18.87 -30.18 -19.21
N VAL A 187 18.60 -29.47 -20.32
CA VAL A 187 19.55 -29.06 -21.38
C VAL A 187 18.94 -27.84 -22.09
N GLY A 188 19.42 -26.63 -21.81
CA GLY A 188 18.99 -25.38 -22.47
C GLY A 188 20.12 -24.34 -22.53
N PRO A 189 20.08 -23.38 -23.46
CA PRO A 189 21.23 -22.57 -23.91
C PRO A 189 21.70 -21.50 -22.90
N ASP A 190 22.85 -20.87 -23.19
CA ASP A 190 23.53 -19.87 -22.36
C ASP A 190 22.57 -18.75 -21.90
N PRO A 191 22.37 -18.53 -20.59
CA PRO A 191 21.56 -17.45 -20.00
C PRO A 191 21.75 -16.08 -20.64
N THR A 192 22.98 -15.76 -21.05
CA THR A 192 23.33 -14.44 -21.60
C THR A 192 22.80 -14.22 -23.02
N SER A 193 22.25 -15.24 -23.68
CA SER A 193 21.66 -15.16 -25.01
C SER A 193 20.19 -14.70 -25.03
N GLU A 194 19.53 -14.62 -23.86
CA GLU A 194 18.11 -14.25 -23.71
C GLU A 194 17.89 -12.93 -22.95
N GLY A 195 18.88 -12.02 -22.99
CA GLY A 195 18.80 -10.72 -22.33
C GLY A 195 19.12 -10.73 -20.83
N TRP A 196 19.49 -11.87 -20.23
CA TRP A 196 19.90 -11.89 -18.83
C TRP A 196 21.29 -11.27 -18.63
N VAL A 197 21.35 -10.27 -17.76
CA VAL A 197 22.58 -9.63 -17.32
C VAL A 197 22.89 -10.10 -15.90
N LYS A 198 24.13 -10.55 -15.69
CA LYS A 198 24.61 -10.95 -14.36
C LYS A 198 24.90 -9.70 -13.54
N VAL A 199 24.20 -9.54 -12.42
CA VAL A 199 24.41 -8.44 -11.47
C VAL A 199 25.60 -8.75 -10.55
N GLY A 200 25.66 -9.99 -10.03
CA GLY A 200 26.70 -10.43 -9.10
C GLY A 200 26.13 -11.29 -7.97
N PRO A 201 26.93 -11.60 -6.94
CA PRO A 201 26.48 -12.44 -5.83
C PRO A 201 25.32 -11.79 -5.06
N ALA A 202 24.31 -12.57 -4.66
CA ALA A 202 23.19 -12.04 -3.87
C ALA A 202 23.64 -11.37 -2.56
N ALA A 203 24.78 -11.79 -2.00
CA ALA A 203 25.39 -11.18 -0.82
C ALA A 203 25.86 -9.73 -1.02
N THR A 204 25.99 -9.24 -2.26
CA THR A 204 26.33 -7.84 -2.55
C THR A 204 25.12 -6.92 -2.57
N LEU A 205 23.90 -7.48 -2.44
CA LEU A 205 22.66 -6.73 -2.25
C LEU A 205 22.27 -6.84 -0.77
N PRO A 206 22.58 -5.83 0.05
CA PRO A 206 22.38 -5.90 1.49
C PRO A 206 20.91 -6.15 1.82
N ASN A 207 20.66 -6.84 2.93
CA ASN A 207 19.30 -7.03 3.39
C ASN A 207 18.72 -5.68 3.81
N ASP A 208 17.43 -5.49 3.56
CA ASP A 208 16.65 -4.34 3.99
C ASP A 208 17.13 -3.01 3.34
N GLU A 209 17.73 -3.12 2.14
CA GLU A 209 18.23 -1.99 1.35
C GLU A 209 17.72 -1.98 -0.09
N LEU A 210 17.79 -0.80 -0.71
CA LEU A 210 17.58 -0.57 -2.13
C LEU A 210 18.93 -0.31 -2.81
N THR A 211 19.19 -0.98 -3.92
CA THR A 211 20.41 -0.82 -4.74
C THR A 211 20.04 -0.42 -6.17
N ALA A 212 20.50 0.75 -6.62
CA ALA A 212 20.34 1.18 -8.01
C ALA A 212 21.45 0.62 -8.91
N LEU A 213 21.10 0.16 -10.11
CA LEU A 213 22.00 -0.51 -11.04
C LEU A 213 21.74 -0.07 -12.49
N SER A 214 22.82 0.24 -13.20
CA SER A 214 22.81 0.44 -14.65
C SER A 214 23.24 -0.86 -15.33
N LEU A 215 22.34 -1.49 -16.11
CA LEU A 215 22.59 -2.78 -16.74
C LEU A 215 22.62 -2.66 -18.25
N SER A 216 23.54 -3.36 -18.90
CA SER A 216 23.65 -3.44 -20.36
C SER A 216 23.68 -4.88 -20.84
N SER A 217 22.79 -5.22 -21.77
CA SER A 217 22.77 -6.53 -22.40
C SER A 217 23.87 -6.67 -23.47
N LYS A 218 24.17 -7.90 -23.88
CA LYS A 218 25.10 -8.16 -24.98
C LYS A 218 24.59 -7.63 -26.34
N SER A 219 23.28 -7.46 -26.50
CA SER A 219 22.66 -6.85 -27.69
C SER A 219 22.78 -5.31 -27.70
N GLY A 220 23.26 -4.70 -26.62
CA GLY A 220 23.46 -3.25 -26.50
C GLY A 220 22.25 -2.50 -25.94
N GLU A 221 21.24 -3.20 -25.44
CA GLU A 221 20.13 -2.58 -24.71
C GLU A 221 20.59 -2.17 -23.31
N HIS A 222 20.07 -1.05 -22.84
CA HIS A 222 20.42 -0.46 -21.55
C HIS A 222 19.17 -0.22 -20.72
N VAL A 223 19.22 -0.55 -19.43
CA VAL A 223 18.14 -0.29 -18.48
C VAL A 223 18.71 0.17 -17.13
N GLU A 224 18.04 1.14 -16.54
CA GLU A 224 18.28 1.57 -15.16
C GLU A 224 17.26 0.87 -14.26
N VAL A 225 17.73 0.15 -13.24
CA VAL A 225 16.86 -0.60 -12.33
C VAL A 225 17.17 -0.27 -10.88
N ILE A 226 16.18 -0.44 -10.03
CA ILE A 226 16.36 -0.56 -8.58
C ILE A 226 16.11 -2.01 -8.19
N VAL A 227 16.96 -2.55 -7.32
CA VAL A 227 16.77 -3.86 -6.69
C VAL A 227 16.53 -3.64 -5.21
N VAL A 228 15.44 -4.20 -4.71
CA VAL A 228 14.97 -4.03 -3.35
C VAL A 228 15.05 -5.37 -2.65
N ASN A 229 15.72 -5.39 -1.50
CA ASN A 229 15.88 -6.60 -0.70
C ASN A 229 15.06 -6.46 0.58
N ALA A 230 13.82 -6.96 0.59
CA ALA A 230 12.97 -6.92 1.77
C ALA A 230 13.04 -8.26 2.51
N GLY A 231 13.78 -8.35 3.62
CA GLY A 231 13.86 -9.59 4.41
C GLY A 231 14.32 -10.82 3.61
N GLN A 232 15.36 -10.67 2.77
CA GLN A 232 15.93 -11.66 1.83
C GLN A 232 15.07 -11.97 0.60
N ARG A 233 14.01 -11.20 0.37
CA ARG A 233 13.20 -11.29 -0.85
C ARG A 233 13.60 -10.18 -1.81
N LEU A 234 14.26 -10.58 -2.90
CA LEU A 234 14.73 -9.66 -3.94
C LEU A 234 13.62 -9.39 -4.96
N SER A 235 13.38 -8.11 -5.23
CA SER A 235 12.51 -7.62 -6.31
C SER A 235 13.26 -6.58 -7.12
N ALA A 236 13.03 -6.51 -8.43
CA ALA A 236 13.66 -5.52 -9.30
C ALA A 236 12.60 -4.72 -10.06
N TYR A 237 12.78 -3.42 -10.16
CA TYR A 237 11.90 -2.51 -10.90
C TYR A 237 12.73 -1.61 -11.80
N LEU A 238 12.12 -1.07 -12.85
CA LEU A 238 12.70 0.08 -13.54
C LEU A 238 12.93 1.22 -12.55
N ASN A 239 14.03 1.94 -12.72
CA ASN A 239 14.37 3.08 -11.89
C ASN A 239 13.55 4.33 -12.29
N GLU A 240 12.23 4.17 -12.37
CA GLU A 240 11.28 5.18 -12.82
C GLU A 240 10.02 5.11 -11.97
N CYS A 241 9.68 6.23 -11.34
CA CYS A 241 8.44 6.40 -10.60
C CYS A 241 7.25 6.33 -11.57
N ALA A 242 6.30 5.45 -11.31
CA ALA A 242 5.11 5.29 -12.16
C ALA A 242 4.19 6.53 -12.22
N HIS A 243 4.43 7.55 -11.39
CA HIS A 243 3.76 8.85 -11.46
C HIS A 243 4.21 9.68 -12.67
N GLU A 244 5.50 10.03 -12.74
CA GLU A 244 6.07 10.98 -13.71
C GLU A 244 7.40 10.51 -14.32
N GLY A 245 7.75 9.24 -14.13
CA GLY A 245 8.99 8.64 -14.65
C GLY A 245 10.27 9.12 -13.96
N LEU A 246 10.17 9.84 -12.83
CA LEU A 246 11.35 10.35 -12.13
C LEU A 246 12.12 9.24 -11.40
N PRO A 247 13.46 9.35 -11.27
CA PRO A 247 14.29 8.27 -10.71
C PRO A 247 13.95 7.89 -9.27
N LEU A 248 13.96 6.59 -8.98
CA LEU A 248 13.72 5.98 -7.66
C LEU A 248 15.00 5.54 -6.94
N ASN A 249 16.19 5.82 -7.48
CA ASN A 249 17.47 5.39 -6.91
C ASN A 249 17.75 5.92 -5.49
N ASN A 250 17.01 6.96 -5.07
CA ASN A 250 17.04 7.52 -3.72
C ASN A 250 15.68 7.41 -3.02
N ALA A 251 14.83 6.46 -3.43
CA ALA A 251 13.58 6.20 -2.74
C ALA A 251 13.83 5.78 -1.30
N VAL A 252 12.97 6.25 -0.40
CA VAL A 252 13.03 5.88 1.01
C VAL A 252 12.41 4.50 1.14
N PHE A 253 13.22 3.51 1.51
CA PHE A 253 12.74 2.17 1.82
C PHE A 253 12.43 2.07 3.32
N ASP A 254 11.16 2.02 3.66
CA ASP A 254 10.66 1.72 5.00
C ASP A 254 10.48 0.21 5.13
N VAL A 255 11.43 -0.43 5.79
CA VAL A 255 11.52 -1.87 5.96
C VAL A 255 10.41 -2.40 6.87
N ASP A 256 10.07 -1.66 7.91
CA ASP A 256 9.07 -2.06 8.91
C ASP A 256 7.67 -2.11 8.29
N ASN A 257 7.38 -1.14 7.41
CA ASN A 257 6.11 -1.09 6.68
C ASN A 257 6.16 -1.78 5.32
N GLY A 258 7.33 -2.21 4.85
CA GLY A 258 7.54 -2.84 3.55
C GLY A 258 7.24 -1.91 2.37
N THR A 259 7.55 -0.62 2.50
CA THR A 259 7.18 0.40 1.48
C THR A 259 8.36 1.15 0.90
N LEU A 260 8.28 1.51 -0.38
CA LEU A 260 9.19 2.39 -1.09
C LEU A 260 8.51 3.72 -1.37
N THR A 261 9.04 4.80 -0.83
CA THR A 261 8.51 6.15 -1.09
C THR A 261 9.42 6.89 -2.07
N CYS A 262 8.83 7.30 -3.19
CA CYS A 262 9.47 8.13 -4.20
C CYS A 262 9.93 9.46 -3.58
N PRO A 263 11.19 9.88 -3.78
CA PRO A 263 11.76 11.04 -3.07
C PRO A 263 11.30 12.39 -3.64
N TRP A 264 10.56 12.38 -4.75
CA TRP A 264 10.14 13.60 -5.46
C TRP A 264 8.78 14.09 -4.98
N HIS A 265 7.75 13.25 -5.10
CA HIS A 265 6.35 13.59 -4.85
C HIS A 265 5.69 12.67 -3.82
N GLY A 266 6.46 11.82 -3.14
CA GLY A 266 5.95 10.98 -2.05
C GLY A 266 5.11 9.77 -2.49
N PHE A 267 5.07 9.44 -3.79
CA PHE A 267 4.39 8.23 -4.26
C PHE A 267 4.96 7.00 -3.55
N CYS A 268 4.09 6.32 -2.84
CA CYS A 268 4.42 5.19 -2.00
C CYS A 268 4.04 3.89 -2.71
N TYR A 269 4.93 2.92 -2.64
CA TYR A 269 4.82 1.62 -3.30
C TYR A 269 5.05 0.49 -2.29
N ASP A 270 4.39 -0.64 -2.45
CA ASP A 270 4.81 -1.88 -1.81
C ASP A 270 6.17 -2.30 -2.36
N ALA A 271 7.13 -2.52 -1.46
CA ALA A 271 8.52 -2.77 -1.81
C ALA A 271 8.73 -4.11 -2.55
N THR A 272 7.81 -5.07 -2.39
CA THR A 272 7.93 -6.43 -2.93
C THR A 272 7.11 -6.64 -4.20
N SER A 273 5.94 -6.00 -4.32
CA SER A 273 5.05 -6.16 -5.47
C SER A 273 5.15 -5.03 -6.49
N GLY A 274 5.60 -3.82 -6.10
CA GLY A 274 5.52 -2.62 -6.95
C GLY A 274 4.15 -1.92 -6.91
N GLU A 275 3.20 -2.51 -6.16
CA GLU A 275 2.02 -1.93 -5.51
C GLU A 275 1.97 -0.42 -5.25
N CYS A 276 1.48 0.48 -6.11
CA CYS A 276 1.30 1.88 -5.72
C CYS A 276 0.18 2.03 -4.70
N LEU A 277 0.58 2.41 -3.48
CA LEU A 277 -0.26 2.63 -2.31
C LEU A 277 -0.88 4.04 -2.30
N THR A 278 -0.26 4.99 -3.03
CA THR A 278 -0.77 6.36 -3.15
C THR A 278 -1.84 6.50 -4.24
N ALA A 279 -1.64 5.85 -5.39
CA ALA A 279 -2.53 5.94 -6.54
C ALA A 279 -2.70 4.57 -7.23
N PRO A 280 -3.80 3.85 -6.95
CA PRO A 280 -4.07 2.55 -7.56
C PRO A 280 -4.01 2.61 -9.09
N GLY A 281 -3.22 1.72 -9.69
CA GLY A 281 -3.02 1.62 -11.14
C GLY A 281 -1.75 2.29 -11.68
N ALA A 282 -1.07 3.12 -10.88
CA ALA A 282 0.25 3.66 -11.22
C ALA A 282 1.36 2.75 -10.66
N GLN A 283 1.40 1.49 -11.08
CA GLN A 283 2.30 0.45 -10.53
C GLN A 283 3.75 0.60 -11.01
N LEU A 284 4.73 0.24 -10.17
CA LEU A 284 6.11 0.12 -10.63
C LEU A 284 6.22 -0.95 -11.71
N GLU A 285 7.01 -0.66 -12.74
CA GLU A 285 7.31 -1.65 -13.77
C GLU A 285 8.35 -2.64 -13.24
N GLN A 286 7.91 -3.88 -12.99
CA GLN A 286 8.78 -4.94 -12.48
C GLN A 286 9.63 -5.55 -13.59
N VAL A 287 10.93 -5.71 -13.32
CA VAL A 287 11.88 -6.35 -14.22
C VAL A 287 12.14 -7.78 -13.74
N PRO A 288 12.15 -8.79 -14.63
CA PRO A 288 12.43 -10.17 -14.23
C PRO A 288 13.79 -10.30 -13.53
N LEU A 289 13.77 -10.82 -12.30
CA LEU A 289 14.94 -11.11 -11.49
C LEU A 289 14.94 -12.60 -11.11
N ARG A 290 16.12 -13.20 -11.06
CA ARG A 290 16.33 -14.54 -10.50
C ARG A 290 17.64 -14.65 -9.74
N VAL A 291 17.69 -15.60 -8.82
CA VAL A 291 18.91 -16.02 -8.14
C VAL A 291 19.22 -17.45 -8.57
N ASP A 292 20.37 -17.67 -9.20
CA ASP A 292 20.87 -19.01 -9.56
C ASP A 292 22.21 -19.23 -8.89
N SER A 293 22.31 -20.29 -8.08
CA SER A 293 23.56 -20.69 -7.42
C SER A 293 24.22 -19.56 -6.61
N GLY A 294 23.40 -18.66 -6.03
CA GLY A 294 23.84 -17.50 -5.26
C GLY A 294 24.16 -16.25 -6.08
N GLU A 295 23.96 -16.27 -7.40
CA GLU A 295 24.19 -15.17 -8.32
C GLU A 295 22.87 -14.55 -8.77
N VAL A 296 22.77 -13.23 -8.72
CA VAL A 296 21.61 -12.45 -9.14
C VAL A 296 21.71 -12.14 -10.62
N TRP A 297 20.61 -12.39 -11.33
CA TRP A 297 20.45 -12.09 -12.74
C TRP A 297 19.19 -11.25 -12.94
N VAL A 298 19.29 -10.22 -13.77
CA VAL A 298 18.18 -9.34 -14.15
C VAL A 298 18.07 -9.35 -15.66
N ARG A 299 16.84 -9.45 -16.18
CA ARG A 299 16.61 -9.47 -17.64
C ARG A 299 16.51 -8.05 -18.20
N VAL A 300 17.30 -7.78 -19.23
CA VAL A 300 17.35 -6.52 -19.97
C VAL A 300 16.85 -6.81 -21.39
N GLY A 301 15.74 -6.17 -21.78
CA GLY A 301 15.04 -6.46 -23.05
C GLY A 301 13.91 -7.50 -22.90
N THR A 302 12.92 -7.43 -23.79
CA THR A 302 11.74 -8.33 -23.81
C THR A 302 12.02 -9.67 -24.46
#